data_AF-A0A379FR03-F1
#
_entry.id   AF-A0A379FR03-F1
#
_cell.length_a   1.000
_cell.length_b   1.000
_cell.length_c   1.000
_cell.angle_alpha   90.00
_cell.angle_beta   90.00
_cell.angle_gamma   90.00
#
_symmetry.space_group_name_H-M   'P 1'
#
loop_
_entity.id
_entity.type
_entity.pdbx_description
1 polymer ?
#
loop_
_entity_poly.entity_id
_entity_poly.type
_entity_poly.pdbx_seq_one_letter_code
_entity_poly.pdbx_strand_id
1 'polypeptide(L)'
;MVGYSRKNLSINYNDKQCFLLSCTIKMLLRTLVLLLVTGCAYIAGIMTEVKLDAELDTESRVKSSVEDFLAYPSAANYKNVQYYVLTKNEEGDETGYYCGEVFGFENELPHGYKRFIVRLHKNRAGKVMISIPFVEKTDDIIPAEQFEAVWDRYCKRS
;
A
#
# COMPACT_ATOMS: atom_id res chain seq x y z
N MET A 1 77.95 -33.94 39.50
CA MET A 1 76.89 -32.92 39.65
C MET A 1 77.15 -31.80 38.64
N VAL A 2 76.35 -31.68 37.57
CA VAL A 2 75.91 -30.40 36.96
C VAL A 2 74.66 -30.73 36.14
N GLY A 3 73.54 -30.10 36.49
CA GLY A 3 72.21 -30.39 35.95
C GLY A 3 71.92 -29.69 34.63
N TYR A 4 71.16 -30.37 33.76
CA TYR A 4 70.61 -29.83 32.53
C TYR A 4 69.27 -29.13 32.82
N SER A 5 69.19 -27.82 32.58
CA SER A 5 68.01 -26.99 32.81
C SER A 5 66.93 -27.24 31.76
N ARG A 6 65.78 -27.75 32.19
CA ARG A 6 64.59 -27.95 31.34
C ARG A 6 63.84 -26.61 31.27
N LYS A 7 63.83 -25.94 30.12
CA LYS A 7 63.03 -24.73 29.90
C LYS A 7 61.54 -25.09 29.98
N ASN A 8 60.85 -24.55 30.99
CA ASN A 8 59.39 -24.65 31.12
C ASN A 8 58.73 -23.80 30.03
N LEU A 9 57.99 -24.45 29.14
CA LEU A 9 57.09 -23.81 28.18
C LEU A 9 55.69 -23.78 28.80
N SER A 10 55.41 -22.80 29.65
CA SER A 10 54.05 -22.57 30.15
C SER A 10 53.27 -21.76 29.10
N ILE A 11 52.71 -22.44 28.10
CA ILE A 11 51.71 -21.83 27.23
C ILE A 11 50.46 -21.61 28.10
N ASN A 12 50.17 -20.34 28.37
CA ASN A 12 49.09 -19.89 29.24
C ASN A 12 47.74 -20.27 28.61
N TYR A 13 47.05 -21.25 29.20
CA TYR A 13 45.79 -21.83 28.75
C TYR A 13 44.64 -20.79 28.67
N ASN A 14 44.70 -19.74 29.50
CA ASN A 14 43.66 -18.70 29.58
C ASN A 14 43.57 -17.82 28.32
N ASP A 15 44.66 -17.66 27.58
CA ASP A 15 44.73 -16.73 26.43
C ASP A 15 44.06 -17.32 25.17
N LYS A 16 44.25 -18.62 24.93
CA LYS A 16 43.54 -19.35 23.86
C LYS A 16 42.04 -19.46 24.12
N GLN A 17 41.64 -19.55 25.39
CA GLN A 17 40.25 -19.66 25.78
C GLN A 17 39.49 -18.35 25.61
N CYS A 18 40.12 -17.20 25.90
CA CYS A 18 39.57 -15.87 25.61
C CYS A 18 39.41 -15.60 24.10
N PHE A 19 40.35 -16.05 23.28
CA PHE A 19 40.30 -15.88 21.82
C PHE A 19 39.19 -16.71 21.16
N LEU A 20 39.02 -17.96 21.61
CA LEU A 20 37.91 -18.83 21.19
C LEU A 20 36.54 -18.29 21.65
N LEU A 21 36.43 -17.79 22.88
CA LEU A 21 35.20 -17.16 23.39
C LEU A 21 34.86 -15.89 22.60
N SER A 22 35.84 -15.04 22.32
CA SER A 22 35.64 -13.80 21.55
C SER A 22 35.18 -14.10 20.12
N CYS A 23 35.74 -15.14 19.49
CA CYS A 23 35.39 -15.54 18.13
C CYS A 23 33.98 -16.15 18.05
N THR A 24 33.58 -16.98 19.02
CA THR A 24 32.23 -17.54 19.08
C THR A 24 31.17 -16.49 19.38
N ILE A 25 31.45 -15.52 20.26
CA ILE A 25 30.57 -14.37 20.52
C ILE A 25 30.39 -13.53 19.23
N LYS A 26 31.47 -13.31 18.47
CA LYS A 26 31.42 -12.56 17.20
C LYS A 26 30.60 -13.27 16.12
N MET A 27 30.69 -14.60 16.05
CA MET A 27 29.87 -15.42 15.16
C MET A 27 28.39 -15.42 15.59
N LEU A 28 28.11 -15.58 16.88
CA LEU A 28 26.75 -15.49 17.43
C LEU A 28 26.09 -14.14 17.14
N LEU A 29 26.84 -13.04 17.33
CA LEU A 29 26.35 -11.70 17.04
C LEU A 29 26.02 -11.53 15.55
N ARG A 30 26.88 -12.02 14.64
CA ARG A 30 26.61 -12.00 13.19
C ARG A 30 25.36 -12.80 12.83
N THR A 31 25.19 -13.99 13.38
CA THR A 31 23.99 -14.82 13.14
C THR A 31 22.74 -14.14 13.67
N LEU A 32 22.81 -13.52 14.85
CA LEU A 32 21.70 -12.76 15.43
C LEU A 32 21.30 -11.58 14.54
N VAL A 33 22.28 -10.83 14.04
CA VAL A 33 22.05 -9.69 13.12
C VAL A 33 21.42 -10.17 11.82
N LEU A 34 21.90 -11.26 11.23
CA LEU A 34 21.32 -11.83 10.01
C LEU A 34 19.88 -12.30 10.21
N LEU A 35 19.58 -12.94 11.34
CA LEU A 35 18.21 -13.32 11.71
C LEU A 35 17.32 -12.10 11.88
N LEU A 36 17.82 -11.05 12.54
CA LEU A 36 17.07 -9.81 12.74
C LEU A 36 16.76 -9.12 11.40
N VAL A 37 17.75 -9.00 10.53
CA VAL A 37 17.59 -8.37 9.20
C VAL A 37 16.63 -9.18 8.33
N THR A 38 16.77 -10.51 8.30
CA THR A 38 15.87 -11.39 7.53
C THR A 38 14.45 -11.32 8.08
N GLY A 39 14.29 -11.31 9.40
CA GLY A 39 12.99 -11.18 10.06
C GLY A 39 12.31 -9.84 9.77
N CYS A 40 13.05 -8.73 9.86
CA CYS A 40 12.53 -7.41 9.51
C CYS A 40 12.14 -7.33 8.03
N ALA A 41 12.94 -7.86 7.11
CA ALA A 41 12.63 -7.90 5.69
C ALA A 41 11.36 -8.72 5.39
N TYR A 42 11.20 -9.87 6.07
CA TYR A 42 10.02 -10.71 5.93
C TYR A 42 8.74 -10.00 6.41
N ILE A 43 8.76 -9.40 7.60
CA ILE A 43 7.61 -8.65 8.14
C ILE A 43 7.28 -7.45 7.25
N ALA A 44 8.31 -6.71 6.80
CA ALA A 44 8.13 -5.58 5.89
C ALA A 44 7.47 -6.01 4.57
N GLY A 45 7.91 -7.14 3.98
CA GLY A 45 7.34 -7.70 2.76
C GLY A 45 5.85 -8.02 2.91
N ILE A 46 5.47 -8.77 3.96
CA ILE A 46 4.06 -9.10 4.22
C ILE A 46 3.22 -7.83 4.42
N MET A 47 3.74 -6.85 5.18
CA MET A 47 3.03 -5.60 5.40
C MET A 47 2.80 -4.80 4.10
N THR A 48 3.73 -4.86 3.14
CA THR A 48 3.56 -4.20 1.85
C THR A 48 2.55 -4.90 0.96
N GLU A 49 2.57 -6.23 0.87
CA GLU A 49 1.62 -7.01 0.06
C GLU A 49 0.17 -6.79 0.53
N VAL A 50 -0.07 -6.86 1.85
CA VAL A 50 -1.41 -6.66 2.43
C VAL A 50 -1.97 -5.27 2.14
N LYS A 51 -1.13 -4.23 2.12
CA LYS A 51 -1.58 -2.87 1.80
C LYS A 51 -1.94 -2.73 0.33
N LEU A 52 -1.14 -3.33 -0.55
CA LEU A 52 -1.31 -3.24 -1.99
C LEU A 52 -2.56 -4.00 -2.46
N ASP A 53 -2.79 -5.21 -1.92
CA ASP A 53 -4.00 -5.99 -2.21
C ASP A 53 -5.27 -5.26 -1.77
N ALA A 54 -5.26 -4.63 -0.59
CA ALA A 54 -6.41 -3.88 -0.10
C ALA A 54 -6.69 -2.61 -0.95
N GLU A 55 -5.65 -1.97 -1.48
CA GLU A 55 -5.79 -0.81 -2.36
C GLU A 55 -6.31 -1.21 -3.75
N LEU A 56 -5.79 -2.31 -4.31
CA LEU A 56 -6.26 -2.88 -5.58
C LEU A 56 -7.71 -3.37 -5.49
N ASP A 57 -8.08 -4.03 -4.39
CA ASP A 57 -9.48 -4.42 -4.13
C ASP A 57 -10.40 -3.20 -4.08
N THR A 58 -9.93 -2.11 -3.46
CA THR A 58 -10.70 -0.88 -3.34
C THR A 58 -10.96 -0.22 -4.70
N GLU A 59 -9.91 -0.05 -5.53
CA GLU A 59 -10.06 0.52 -6.86
C GLU A 59 -10.97 -0.34 -7.76
N SER A 60 -10.83 -1.67 -7.67
CA SER A 60 -11.70 -2.61 -8.40
C SER A 60 -13.17 -2.45 -8.01
N ARG A 61 -13.47 -2.36 -6.71
CA ARG A 61 -14.82 -2.14 -6.21
C ARG A 61 -15.39 -0.78 -6.63
N VAL A 62 -14.56 0.25 -6.71
CA VAL A 62 -14.95 1.56 -7.23
C VAL A 62 -15.32 1.47 -8.71
N LYS A 63 -14.49 0.84 -9.53
CA LYS A 63 -14.77 0.64 -10.96
C LYS A 63 -16.06 -0.15 -11.17
N SER A 64 -16.20 -1.30 -10.50
CA SER A 64 -17.42 -2.10 -10.56
C SER A 64 -18.67 -1.30 -10.16
N SER A 65 -18.58 -0.43 -9.15
CA SER A 65 -19.69 0.44 -8.79
C SER A 65 -20.05 1.46 -9.87
N VAL A 66 -19.09 1.95 -10.64
CA VAL A 66 -19.33 2.91 -11.75
C VAL A 66 -19.94 2.20 -12.96
N GLU A 67 -19.48 0.98 -13.23
CA GLU A 67 -20.00 0.09 -14.28
C GLU A 67 -21.51 -0.11 -14.21
N ASP A 68 -22.06 -0.25 -13.00
CA ASP A 68 -23.51 -0.42 -12.77
C ASP A 68 -24.37 0.75 -13.29
N PHE A 69 -23.76 1.91 -13.56
CA PHE A 69 -24.42 3.11 -14.09
C PHE A 69 -24.20 3.29 -15.59
N LEU A 70 -23.49 2.37 -16.25
CA LEU A 70 -23.24 2.43 -17.68
C LEU A 70 -24.27 1.57 -18.43
N ALA A 71 -24.70 2.05 -19.60
CA ALA A 71 -25.57 1.29 -20.49
C ALA A 71 -24.92 -0.03 -20.97
N TYR A 72 -23.59 -0.06 -21.11
CA TYR A 72 -22.81 -1.22 -21.54
C TYR A 72 -21.59 -1.44 -20.63
N PRO A 73 -21.79 -2.09 -19.46
CA PRO A 73 -20.72 -2.27 -18.48
C PRO A 73 -19.52 -3.06 -19.02
N SER A 74 -19.78 -4.05 -19.89
CA SER A 74 -18.74 -4.90 -20.49
C SER A 74 -17.78 -4.18 -21.43
N ALA A 75 -18.13 -2.97 -21.87
CA ALA A 75 -17.31 -2.14 -22.73
C ALA A 75 -16.67 -0.95 -21.96
N ALA A 76 -16.79 -0.93 -20.63
CA ALA A 76 -16.20 0.08 -19.78
C ALA A 76 -14.67 0.06 -19.89
N ASN A 77 -14.08 1.23 -20.10
CA ASN A 77 -12.64 1.41 -20.07
C ASN A 77 -12.29 2.62 -19.21
N TYR A 78 -11.34 2.47 -18.29
CA TYR A 78 -11.00 3.49 -17.33
C TYR A 78 -9.65 4.11 -17.61
N LYS A 79 -9.54 5.43 -17.43
CA LYS A 79 -8.27 6.15 -17.46
C LYS A 79 -8.24 7.23 -16.38
N ASN A 80 -7.04 7.68 -16.02
CA ASN A 80 -6.82 8.76 -15.06
C ASN A 80 -7.52 8.56 -13.70
N VAL A 81 -7.68 7.29 -13.27
CA VAL A 81 -8.27 6.96 -11.98
C VAL A 81 -7.27 7.27 -10.88
N GLN A 82 -7.62 8.19 -9.98
CA GLN A 82 -6.79 8.58 -8.85
C GLN A 82 -7.64 8.77 -7.60
N TYR A 83 -7.03 8.47 -6.45
CA TYR A 83 -7.64 8.67 -5.14
C TYR A 83 -7.11 9.91 -4.45
N TYR A 84 -8.02 10.80 -4.06
CA TYR A 84 -7.74 12.06 -3.38
C TYR A 84 -8.25 11.99 -1.94
N VAL A 85 -7.32 12.00 -0.98
CA VAL A 85 -7.65 12.03 0.45
C VAL A 85 -8.20 13.40 0.82
N LEU A 86 -9.39 13.44 1.41
CA LEU A 86 -10.01 14.68 1.93
C LEU A 86 -9.66 14.88 3.40
N THR A 87 -9.90 13.88 4.22
CA THR A 87 -9.73 13.97 5.68
C THR A 87 -9.23 12.64 6.21
N LYS A 88 -8.33 12.71 7.20
CA LYS A 88 -7.89 11.58 7.98
C LYS A 88 -7.93 11.96 9.46
N ASN A 89 -8.66 11.21 10.27
CA ASN A 89 -8.73 11.45 11.71
C ASN A 89 -7.57 10.74 12.45
N GLU A 90 -7.37 11.09 13.72
CA GLU A 90 -6.34 10.48 14.57
C GLU A 90 -6.60 8.99 14.85
N GLU A 91 -7.85 8.55 14.73
CA GLU A 91 -8.28 7.16 14.90
C GLU A 91 -7.93 6.28 13.68
N GLY A 92 -7.50 6.88 12.57
CA GLY A 92 -7.10 6.19 11.34
C GLY A 92 -8.22 6.01 10.32
N ASP A 93 -9.39 6.59 10.54
CA ASP A 93 -10.44 6.67 9.53
C ASP A 93 -10.10 7.74 8.50
N GLU A 94 -10.39 7.41 7.25
CA GLU A 94 -10.05 8.20 6.09
C GLU A 94 -11.28 8.38 5.22
N THR A 95 -11.45 9.60 4.72
CA THR A 95 -12.44 9.90 3.69
C THR A 95 -11.75 10.56 2.51
N GLY A 96 -12.18 10.19 1.32
CA GLY A 96 -11.60 10.72 0.08
C GLY A 96 -12.52 10.48 -1.10
N TYR A 97 -12.01 10.83 -2.28
CA TYR A 97 -12.71 10.68 -3.55
C TYR A 97 -11.82 9.95 -4.54
N TYR A 98 -12.35 8.90 -5.14
CA TYR A 98 -11.82 8.42 -6.42
C TYR A 98 -12.39 9.28 -7.53
N CYS A 99 -11.52 9.84 -8.34
CA CYS A 99 -11.90 10.58 -9.52
C CYS A 99 -11.19 9.98 -10.73
N GLY A 100 -11.88 9.94 -11.86
CA GLY A 100 -11.29 9.43 -13.08
C GLY A 100 -12.23 9.61 -14.26
N GLU A 101 -11.91 8.91 -15.33
CA GLU A 101 -12.67 8.93 -16.56
C GLU A 101 -13.02 7.50 -16.97
N VAL A 102 -14.27 7.30 -17.39
CA VAL A 102 -14.78 6.03 -17.89
C VAL A 102 -15.31 6.20 -19.30
N PHE A 103 -14.93 5.30 -20.20
CA PHE A 103 -15.44 5.26 -21.55
C PHE A 103 -16.89 4.77 -21.54
N GLY A 104 -17.78 5.61 -22.04
CA GLY A 104 -19.21 5.36 -22.03
C GLY A 104 -19.77 5.24 -23.44
N PHE A 105 -20.92 4.60 -23.53
CA PHE A 105 -21.75 4.55 -24.72
C PHE A 105 -23.04 5.29 -24.43
N GLU A 106 -23.57 5.98 -25.43
CA GLU A 106 -24.83 6.68 -25.36
C GLU A 106 -25.61 6.35 -26.62
N ASN A 107 -26.84 5.83 -26.47
CA ASN A 107 -27.66 5.35 -27.58
C ASN A 107 -26.89 4.39 -28.52
N GLU A 108 -26.22 3.38 -27.96
CA GLU A 108 -25.42 2.38 -28.70
C GLU A 108 -24.17 2.92 -29.41
N LEU A 109 -23.89 4.22 -29.34
CA LEU A 109 -22.73 4.84 -29.98
C LEU A 109 -21.63 5.15 -28.96
N PRO A 110 -20.35 4.99 -29.32
CA PRO A 110 -19.25 5.35 -28.43
C PRO A 110 -19.29 6.86 -28.14
N HIS A 111 -19.43 7.24 -26.87
CA HIS A 111 -19.62 8.62 -26.44
C HIS A 111 -18.39 9.16 -25.67
N GLY A 112 -17.21 8.67 -26.02
CA GLY A 112 -15.95 9.13 -25.43
C GLY A 112 -15.84 8.82 -23.94
N TYR A 113 -14.91 9.52 -23.28
CA TYR A 113 -14.66 9.38 -21.86
C TYR A 113 -15.49 10.41 -21.07
N LYS A 114 -16.29 9.93 -20.13
CA LYS A 114 -17.05 10.72 -19.16
C LYS A 114 -16.34 10.71 -17.82
N ARG A 115 -16.29 11.85 -17.12
CA ARG A 115 -15.69 11.93 -15.79
C ARG A 115 -16.59 11.24 -14.76
N PHE A 116 -15.99 10.62 -13.76
CA PHE A 116 -16.72 10.06 -12.64
C PHE A 116 -16.08 10.44 -11.30
N ILE A 117 -16.91 10.51 -10.26
CA ILE A 117 -16.51 10.83 -8.88
C ILE A 117 -17.16 9.81 -7.95
N VAL A 118 -16.36 9.18 -7.10
CA VAL A 118 -16.85 8.23 -6.09
C VAL A 118 -16.30 8.61 -4.74
N ARG A 119 -17.17 8.97 -3.79
CA ARG A 119 -16.73 9.21 -2.41
C ARG A 119 -16.55 7.88 -1.69
N LEU A 120 -15.47 7.81 -0.93
CA LEU A 120 -15.06 6.64 -0.18
C LEU A 120 -14.84 6.99 1.29
N HIS A 121 -15.22 6.06 2.16
CA HIS A 121 -14.87 6.08 3.57
C HIS A 121 -14.18 4.76 3.94
N LYS A 122 -12.97 4.85 4.45
CA LYS A 122 -12.18 3.72 4.94
C LYS A 122 -12.03 3.86 6.44
N ASN A 123 -12.43 2.84 7.18
CA ASN A 123 -12.22 2.85 8.63
C ASN A 123 -10.83 2.32 8.99
N ARG A 124 -10.46 2.47 10.27
CA ARG A 124 -9.18 1.96 10.82
C ARG A 124 -8.92 0.46 10.60
N ALA A 125 -9.98 -0.34 10.43
CA ALA A 125 -9.88 -1.78 10.17
C ALA A 125 -9.68 -2.10 8.67
N GLY A 126 -9.59 -1.08 7.81
CA GLY A 126 -9.46 -1.23 6.37
C GLY A 126 -10.78 -1.52 5.66
N LYS A 127 -11.92 -1.52 6.37
CA LYS A 127 -13.23 -1.70 5.75
C LYS A 127 -13.58 -0.45 4.95
N VAL A 128 -13.87 -0.66 3.68
CA VAL A 128 -14.22 0.39 2.73
C VAL A 128 -15.73 0.42 2.48
N MET A 129 -16.31 1.61 2.66
CA MET A 129 -17.67 1.96 2.26
C MET A 129 -17.61 2.91 1.06
N ILE A 130 -18.34 2.55 0.00
CA ILE A 130 -18.39 3.28 -1.26
C ILE A 130 -19.77 3.93 -1.37
N SER A 131 -19.80 5.21 -1.72
CA SER A 131 -21.04 5.94 -1.98
C SER A 131 -21.50 5.77 -3.43
N ILE A 132 -22.72 6.21 -3.73
CA ILE A 132 -23.24 6.23 -5.11
C ILE A 132 -22.29 7.08 -5.99
N PRO A 133 -21.79 6.51 -7.11
CA PRO A 133 -20.92 7.23 -8.01
C PRO A 133 -21.69 8.31 -8.77
N PHE A 134 -21.01 9.40 -9.06
CA PHE A 134 -21.50 10.44 -9.96
C PHE A 134 -20.77 10.32 -11.28
N VAL A 135 -21.50 10.16 -12.38
CA VAL A 135 -20.94 10.11 -13.73
C VAL A 135 -21.43 11.34 -14.50
N GLU A 136 -20.51 12.05 -15.14
CA GLU A 136 -20.80 13.25 -15.90
C GLU A 136 -21.87 12.99 -16.97
N LYS A 137 -22.98 13.72 -16.91
CA LYS A 137 -24.05 13.67 -17.93
C LYS A 137 -24.60 12.25 -18.15
N THR A 138 -24.65 11.44 -17.10
CA THR A 138 -25.33 10.15 -17.08
C THR A 138 -26.30 10.15 -15.93
N ASP A 139 -27.59 10.08 -16.26
CA ASP A 139 -28.74 10.18 -15.37
C ASP A 139 -28.76 11.48 -14.54
N ASP A 140 -29.91 12.14 -14.43
CA ASP A 140 -30.08 13.45 -13.77
C ASP A 140 -29.84 13.45 -12.23
N ILE A 141 -28.98 12.55 -11.73
CA ILE A 141 -28.62 12.34 -10.33
C ILE A 141 -28.06 13.63 -9.72
N ILE A 142 -27.18 14.32 -10.44
CA ILE A 142 -26.67 15.64 -10.03
C ILE A 142 -26.59 16.63 -11.20
N PRO A 143 -26.96 17.91 -11.00
CA PRO A 143 -26.78 18.95 -12.00
C PRO A 143 -25.30 19.14 -12.37
N ALA A 144 -25.02 19.48 -13.63
CA ALA A 144 -23.65 19.68 -14.12
C ALA A 144 -22.85 20.70 -13.30
N GLU A 145 -23.47 21.80 -12.84
CA GLU A 145 -22.80 22.79 -12.00
C GLU A 145 -22.31 22.21 -10.67
N GLN A 146 -23.08 21.30 -10.07
CA GLN A 146 -22.68 20.63 -8.83
C GLN A 146 -21.59 19.60 -9.09
N PHE A 147 -21.67 18.87 -10.22
CA PHE A 147 -20.61 17.97 -10.64
C PHE A 147 -19.28 18.72 -10.77
N GLU A 148 -19.25 19.84 -11.50
CA GLU A 148 -18.04 20.66 -11.67
C GLU A 148 -17.53 21.20 -10.32
N ALA A 149 -18.42 21.65 -9.44
CA ALA A 149 -18.02 22.15 -8.13
C ALA A 149 -17.31 21.09 -7.28
N VAL A 150 -17.79 19.83 -7.31
CA VAL A 150 -17.15 18.72 -6.60
C VAL A 150 -15.84 18.33 -7.30
N TRP A 151 -15.84 18.25 -8.63
CA TRP A 151 -14.66 17.93 -9.42
C TRP A 151 -13.51 18.92 -9.17
N ASP A 152 -13.79 20.21 -9.25
CA ASP A 152 -12.77 21.24 -9.10
C ASP A 152 -12.21 21.30 -7.69
N ARG A 153 -13.05 21.02 -6.69
CA ARG A 153 -12.65 21.09 -5.28
C ARG A 153 -11.83 19.88 -4.84
N TYR A 154 -12.15 18.68 -5.36
CA TYR A 154 -11.62 17.43 -4.81
C TYR A 154 -10.83 16.58 -5.82
N CYS A 155 -11.04 16.76 -7.13
CA CYS A 155 -10.45 15.92 -8.18
C CYS A 155 -9.34 16.63 -9.00
N LYS A 156 -9.14 17.94 -8.82
CA LYS A 156 -8.05 18.71 -9.46
C LYS A 156 -6.83 18.94 -8.57
N ARG A 157 -6.92 18.59 -7.28
CA ARG A 157 -5.89 18.87 -6.28
C ARG A 157 -4.83 17.76 -6.30
N SER A 158 -3.92 17.84 -7.28
CA SER A 158 -2.64 17.11 -7.27
C SER A 158 -1.62 17.78 -6.37
#